data_AF-A0A2V9MU50-F1
#
_entry.id   AF-A0A2V9MU50-F1
#
_cell.length_a   1.000
_cell.length_b   1.000
_cell.length_c   1.000
_cell.angle_alpha   90.00
_cell.angle_beta   90.00
_cell.angle_gamma   90.00
#
_symmetry.space_group_name_H-M   'P 1'
#
loop_
_entity.id
_entity.type
_entity.pdbx_description
1 polymer ?
#
loop_
_entity_poly.entity_id
_entity_poly.type
_entity_poly.pdbx_seq_one_letter_code
_entity_poly.pdbx_strand_id
1 'polypeptide(L)'
;MTKQEIIDSYVFLTAGACGPCRFGMYEAEYRLALRNSGFDGFRVLLFQQSGGLSQGEAKAGLEMNLDFFLGILNAMNMGDLINDVVYQIRPYEVHKGEADRVLDECMDLLAEAIRKSRPYQLEGKLASFLQKFPKAGDTAEYIGKFLNQLYGDEYTSALREVRRRLNAVEV
;
A
#
# COMPACT_ATOMS: atom_id res chain seq x y z
N MET A 1 -19.33 -18.08 4.57
CA MET A 1 -19.70 -16.68 4.29
C MET A 1 -20.86 -16.64 3.33
N THR A 2 -21.87 -15.82 3.62
CA THR A 2 -22.98 -15.52 2.71
C THR A 2 -22.56 -14.48 1.67
N LYS A 3 -23.30 -14.36 0.56
CA LYS A 3 -23.03 -13.31 -0.44
C LYS A 3 -23.12 -11.91 0.16
N GLN A 4 -24.06 -11.69 1.07
CA GLN A 4 -24.26 -10.41 1.73
C GLN A 4 -23.06 -10.05 2.63
N GLU A 5 -22.54 -11.02 3.40
CA GLU A 5 -21.31 -10.83 4.19
C GLU A 5 -20.11 -10.43 3.31
N ILE A 6 -19.99 -11.03 2.11
CA ILE A 6 -18.93 -10.66 1.16
C ILE A 6 -19.10 -9.20 0.72
N ILE A 7 -20.31 -8.81 0.32
CA ILE A 7 -20.63 -7.43 -0.12
C ILE A 7 -20.34 -6.41 0.99
N ASP A 8 -20.70 -6.73 2.23
CA ASP A 8 -20.63 -5.78 3.35
C ASP A 8 -19.23 -5.67 3.95
N SER A 9 -18.43 -6.75 3.96
CA SER A 9 -17.12 -6.79 4.62
C SER A 9 -15.92 -6.63 3.69
N TYR A 10 -16.09 -6.76 2.36
CA TYR A 10 -14.98 -6.73 1.41
C TYR A 10 -15.14 -5.63 0.35
N VAL A 11 -14.01 -5.21 -0.18
CA VAL A 11 -13.90 -4.26 -1.29
C VAL A 11 -12.90 -4.80 -2.30
N PHE A 12 -13.07 -4.43 -3.57
CA PHE A 12 -12.09 -4.70 -4.62
C PHE A 12 -11.41 -3.38 -4.98
N LEU A 13 -10.15 -3.25 -4.59
CA LEU A 13 -9.33 -2.08 -4.90
C LEU A 13 -8.49 -2.36 -6.15
N THR A 14 -8.56 -1.47 -7.15
CA THR A 14 -7.76 -1.58 -8.38
C THR A 14 -7.30 -0.21 -8.86
N ALA A 15 -6.22 -0.17 -9.63
CA ALA A 15 -5.83 1.04 -10.35
C ALA A 15 -6.79 1.32 -11.52
N GLY A 16 -6.98 2.60 -11.84
CA GLY A 16 -7.80 3.06 -12.95
C GLY A 16 -7.28 4.36 -13.56
N ALA A 17 -7.73 4.67 -14.77
CA ALA A 17 -7.40 5.91 -15.48
C ALA A 17 -8.64 6.52 -16.13
N CYS A 18 -8.60 7.83 -16.38
CA CYS A 18 -9.64 8.50 -17.17
C CYS A 18 -9.30 8.38 -18.66
N GLY A 19 -10.14 7.71 -19.44
CA GLY A 19 -10.03 7.68 -20.90
C GLY A 19 -10.61 6.40 -21.51
N PRO A 20 -10.93 6.40 -22.82
CA PRO A 20 -11.55 5.27 -23.52
C PRO A 20 -10.57 4.12 -23.81
N CYS A 21 -9.43 4.05 -23.10
CA CYS A 21 -8.48 2.96 -23.25
C CYS A 21 -8.96 1.71 -22.50
N ARG A 22 -8.40 0.55 -22.82
CA ARG A 22 -8.70 -0.72 -22.14
C ARG A 22 -8.58 -0.59 -20.61
N PHE A 23 -7.56 0.12 -20.14
CA PHE A 23 -7.34 0.33 -18.71
C PHE A 23 -8.42 1.19 -18.05
N GLY A 24 -8.93 2.22 -18.74
CA GLY A 24 -10.03 3.06 -18.23
C GLY A 24 -11.39 2.33 -18.22
N MET A 25 -11.56 1.30 -19.05
CA MET A 25 -12.80 0.52 -19.10
C MET A 25 -12.88 -0.61 -18.07
N TYR A 26 -11.77 -0.99 -17.42
CA TYR A 26 -11.75 -2.14 -16.50
C TYR A 26 -12.71 -2.00 -15.32
N GLU A 27 -12.93 -0.80 -14.79
CA GLU A 27 -13.89 -0.61 -13.70
C GLU A 27 -15.29 -1.08 -14.08
N ALA A 28 -15.78 -0.65 -15.26
CA ALA A 28 -17.10 -1.00 -15.74
C ALA A 28 -17.23 -2.51 -15.97
N GLU A 29 -16.19 -3.13 -16.54
CA GLU A 29 -16.12 -4.58 -16.76
C GLU A 29 -16.14 -5.36 -15.43
N TYR A 30 -15.36 -4.94 -14.43
CA TYR A 30 -15.36 -5.58 -13.10
C TYR A 30 -16.73 -5.48 -12.41
N ARG A 31 -17.35 -4.28 -12.43
CA ARG A 31 -18.69 -4.08 -11.86
C ARG A 31 -19.73 -4.95 -12.56
N LEU A 32 -19.68 -5.04 -13.90
CA LEU A 32 -20.58 -5.87 -14.68
C LEU A 32 -20.40 -7.36 -14.34
N ALA A 33 -19.16 -7.84 -14.28
CA ALA A 33 -18.86 -9.23 -13.94
C ALA A 33 -19.34 -9.61 -12.54
N LEU A 34 -19.11 -8.74 -11.54
CA LEU A 34 -19.58 -8.93 -10.16
C LEU A 34 -21.11 -8.99 -10.09
N ARG A 35 -21.79 -8.05 -10.76
CA ARG A 35 -23.26 -8.04 -10.82
C ARG A 35 -23.82 -9.30 -11.47
N ASN A 36 -23.28 -9.72 -12.61
CA ASN A 36 -23.69 -10.95 -13.31
C ASN A 36 -23.44 -12.22 -12.48
N SER A 37 -22.45 -12.18 -11.57
CA SER A 37 -22.16 -13.26 -10.62
C SER A 37 -23.06 -13.23 -9.36
N GLY A 38 -23.98 -12.27 -9.27
CA GLY A 38 -24.91 -12.09 -8.16
C GLY A 38 -24.29 -11.39 -6.94
N PHE A 39 -23.25 -10.58 -7.15
CA PHE A 39 -22.66 -9.68 -6.14
C PHE A 39 -23.05 -8.22 -6.43
N ASP A 40 -24.33 -8.00 -6.73
CA ASP A 40 -24.84 -6.65 -6.98
C ASP A 40 -24.61 -5.77 -5.74
N GLY A 41 -24.13 -4.55 -5.95
CA GLY A 41 -23.72 -3.64 -4.86
C GLY A 41 -22.32 -3.88 -4.29
N PHE A 42 -21.55 -4.87 -4.77
CA PHE A 42 -20.15 -5.03 -4.34
C PHE A 42 -19.29 -3.80 -4.72
N ARG A 43 -18.47 -3.35 -3.77
CA ARG A 43 -17.71 -2.10 -3.89
C ARG A 43 -16.42 -2.33 -4.67
N VAL A 44 -16.33 -1.71 -5.85
CA VAL A 44 -15.10 -1.54 -6.62
C VAL A 44 -14.57 -0.14 -6.35
N LEU A 45 -13.36 -0.04 -5.80
CA LEU A 45 -12.68 1.20 -5.48
C LEU A 45 -11.53 1.42 -6.47
N LEU A 46 -11.47 2.62 -7.03
CA LEU A 46 -10.43 2.98 -7.99
C LEU A 46 -9.34 3.84 -7.35
N PHE A 47 -8.10 3.48 -7.61
CA PHE A 47 -6.95 4.36 -7.49
C PHE A 47 -6.71 5.05 -8.83
N GLN A 48 -7.11 6.31 -8.95
CA GLN A 48 -6.89 7.10 -10.17
C GLN A 48 -5.67 7.99 -10.04
N GLN A 49 -4.76 7.92 -11.02
CA GLN A 49 -3.57 8.79 -11.04
C GLN A 49 -3.94 10.30 -11.00
N SER A 50 -5.03 10.67 -11.66
CA SER A 50 -5.52 12.06 -11.73
C SER A 50 -6.26 12.53 -10.47
N GLY A 51 -6.70 11.62 -9.60
CA GLY A 51 -7.46 11.94 -8.39
C GLY A 51 -6.58 12.35 -7.19
N GLY A 52 -5.25 12.21 -7.29
CA GLY A 52 -4.31 12.56 -6.23
C GLY A 52 -4.28 11.55 -5.07
N LEU A 53 -3.71 11.94 -3.93
CA LEU A 53 -3.47 11.08 -2.76
C LEU A 53 -4.59 11.16 -1.70
N SER A 54 -5.76 11.69 -2.07
CA SER A 54 -6.95 11.70 -1.22
C SER A 54 -8.16 11.51 -2.12
N GLN A 55 -8.53 10.26 -2.30
CA GLN A 55 -9.62 9.85 -3.18
C GLN A 55 -10.61 9.10 -2.33
N GLY A 56 -11.84 9.59 -2.14
CA GLY A 56 -12.83 8.82 -1.39
C GLY A 56 -14.09 9.62 -1.10
N GLU A 57 -15.22 9.11 -1.57
CA GLU A 57 -16.52 9.50 -1.03
C GLU A 57 -16.72 8.77 0.32
N ALA A 58 -17.30 9.45 1.30
CA ALA A 58 -17.52 8.98 2.68
C ALA A 58 -18.35 7.68 2.84
N LYS A 59 -18.73 7.01 1.74
CA LYS A 59 -19.54 5.77 1.70
C LYS A 59 -18.79 4.55 1.14
N ALA A 60 -17.49 4.67 0.82
CA ALA A 60 -16.72 3.60 0.18
C ALA A 60 -16.33 2.42 1.08
N GLY A 61 -16.48 2.53 2.41
CA GLY A 61 -16.14 1.47 3.38
C GLY A 61 -14.63 1.32 3.65
N LEU A 62 -13.77 2.02 2.90
CA LEU A 62 -12.33 2.11 3.10
C LEU A 62 -11.93 3.59 3.03
N GLU A 63 -11.24 4.08 4.07
CA GLU A 63 -10.72 5.44 4.09
C GLU A 63 -9.42 5.51 3.29
N MET A 64 -9.51 5.97 2.06
CA MET A 64 -8.38 6.18 1.15
C MET A 64 -7.76 7.56 1.39
N ASN A 65 -7.18 7.73 2.57
CA ASN A 65 -6.45 8.93 2.98
C ASN A 65 -4.96 8.84 2.59
N LEU A 66 -4.20 9.91 2.84
CA LEU A 66 -2.78 9.94 2.48
C LEU A 66 -1.97 8.82 3.15
N ASP A 67 -2.26 8.49 4.40
CA ASP A 67 -1.53 7.46 5.15
C ASP A 67 -1.72 6.08 4.51
N PHE A 68 -2.95 5.78 4.08
CA PHE A 68 -3.26 4.58 3.32
C PHE A 68 -2.44 4.51 2.01
N PHE A 69 -2.38 5.61 1.26
CA PHE A 69 -1.63 5.64 0.00
C PHE A 69 -0.13 5.53 0.19
N LEU A 70 0.45 6.21 1.19
CA LEU A 70 1.87 6.07 1.51
C LEU A 70 2.18 4.63 1.93
N GLY A 71 1.30 3.99 2.71
CA GLY A 71 1.43 2.58 3.06
C GLY A 71 1.49 1.66 1.84
N ILE A 72 0.53 1.78 0.90
CA ILE A 72 0.52 0.97 -0.34
C ILE A 72 1.74 1.26 -1.21
N LEU A 73 2.09 2.53 -1.39
CA LEU A 73 3.23 2.92 -2.23
C LEU A 73 4.54 2.32 -1.69
N ASN A 74 4.75 2.39 -0.38
CA ASN A 74 5.90 1.75 0.26
C ASN A 74 5.89 0.24 0.11
N ALA A 75 4.74 -0.41 0.32
CA ALA A 75 4.59 -1.85 0.15
C ALA A 75 4.98 -2.29 -1.26
N MET A 76 4.47 -1.59 -2.28
CA MET A 76 4.75 -1.87 -3.68
C MET A 76 6.23 -1.66 -4.01
N ASN A 77 6.81 -0.53 -3.61
CA ASN A 77 8.23 -0.24 -3.87
C ASN A 77 9.16 -1.26 -3.20
N MET A 78 8.90 -1.61 -1.93
CA MET A 78 9.71 -2.60 -1.23
C MET A 78 9.57 -3.99 -1.84
N GLY A 79 8.36 -4.39 -2.23
CA GLY A 79 8.11 -5.65 -2.91
C GLY A 79 8.83 -5.74 -4.25
N ASP A 80 8.79 -4.68 -5.06
CA ASP A 80 9.47 -4.62 -6.36
C ASP A 80 10.99 -4.73 -6.19
N LEU A 81 11.57 -3.94 -5.29
CA LEU A 81 13.01 -3.95 -5.00
C LEU A 81 13.51 -5.32 -4.55
N ILE A 82 12.80 -6.00 -3.66
CA ILE A 82 13.23 -7.32 -3.18
C ILE A 82 13.11 -8.38 -4.26
N ASN A 83 12.03 -8.35 -5.03
CA ASN A 83 11.86 -9.29 -6.14
C ASN A 83 13.01 -9.13 -7.15
N ASP A 84 13.39 -7.90 -7.50
CA ASP A 84 14.52 -7.64 -8.42
C ASP A 84 15.84 -8.24 -7.89
N VAL A 85 16.17 -8.00 -6.61
CA VAL A 85 17.39 -8.54 -5.99
C VAL A 85 17.36 -10.07 -5.95
N VAL A 86 16.24 -10.69 -5.58
CA VAL A 86 16.11 -12.15 -5.52
C VAL A 86 16.22 -12.76 -6.92
N TYR A 87 15.68 -12.13 -7.96
CA TYR A 87 15.86 -12.59 -9.33
C TYR A 87 17.32 -12.60 -9.79
N GLN A 88 18.17 -11.75 -9.21
CA GLN A 88 19.61 -11.73 -9.50
C GLN A 88 20.37 -12.81 -8.71
N ILE A 89 19.88 -13.21 -7.52
CA ILE A 89 20.51 -14.23 -6.67
C ILE A 89 20.12 -15.65 -7.11
N ARG A 90 18.81 -15.87 -7.36
CA ARG A 90 18.22 -17.20 -7.60
C ARG A 90 18.94 -18.06 -8.66
N PRO A 91 19.46 -17.52 -9.79
CA PRO A 91 20.17 -18.33 -10.79
C PRO A 91 21.50 -18.90 -10.32
N TYR A 92 22.09 -18.32 -9.26
CA TYR A 92 23.41 -18.67 -8.75
C TYR A 92 23.36 -19.40 -7.41
N GLU A 93 22.18 -19.57 -6.80
CA GLU A 93 22.06 -20.23 -5.49
C GLU A 93 22.72 -21.63 -5.48
N VAL A 94 23.55 -21.89 -4.48
CA VAL A 94 24.21 -23.20 -4.29
C VAL A 94 23.18 -24.26 -3.89
N HIS A 95 22.25 -23.87 -3.00
CA HIS A 95 21.17 -24.72 -2.54
C HIS A 95 19.86 -24.34 -3.22
N LYS A 96 19.37 -25.21 -4.09
CA LYS A 96 18.12 -24.99 -4.83
C LYS A 96 16.94 -24.66 -3.90
N GLY A 97 16.26 -23.55 -4.19
CA GLY A 97 15.11 -23.04 -3.43
C GLY A 97 15.47 -22.22 -2.19
N GLU A 98 16.76 -21.97 -1.93
CA GLU A 98 17.18 -21.15 -0.80
C GLU A 98 16.78 -19.70 -0.97
N ALA A 99 16.95 -19.13 -2.17
CA ALA A 99 16.55 -17.75 -2.45
C ALA A 99 15.03 -17.56 -2.29
N ASP A 100 14.23 -18.55 -2.66
CA ASP A 100 12.77 -18.53 -2.47
C ASP A 100 12.38 -18.58 -0.99
N ARG A 101 13.02 -19.48 -0.22
CA ARG A 101 12.81 -19.55 1.23
C ARG A 101 13.16 -18.24 1.93
N VAL A 102 14.28 -17.61 1.56
CA VAL A 102 14.69 -16.33 2.13
C VAL A 102 13.79 -15.18 1.67
N LEU A 103 13.29 -15.21 0.42
CA LEU A 103 12.29 -14.26 -0.06
C LEU A 103 11.03 -14.30 0.82
N ASP A 104 10.47 -15.49 1.07
CA ASP A 104 9.27 -15.64 1.90
C ASP A 104 9.47 -15.06 3.31
N GLU A 105 10.61 -15.34 3.94
CA GLU A 105 10.97 -14.75 5.23
C GLU A 105 11.09 -13.21 5.19
N CYS A 106 11.66 -12.67 4.11
CA CYS A 106 11.78 -11.23 3.92
C CYS A 106 10.41 -10.58 3.72
N MET A 107 9.51 -11.24 3.00
CA MET A 107 8.14 -10.77 2.78
C MET A 107 7.36 -10.70 4.09
N ASP A 108 7.47 -11.71 4.95
CA ASP A 108 6.84 -11.71 6.28
C ASP A 108 7.39 -10.58 7.16
N LEU A 109 8.71 -10.37 7.13
CA LEU A 109 9.36 -9.31 7.90
C LEU A 109 8.90 -7.92 7.47
N LEU A 110 8.82 -7.66 6.16
CA LEU A 110 8.32 -6.39 5.65
C LEU A 110 6.83 -6.20 5.91
N ALA A 111 6.02 -7.24 5.73
CA ALA A 111 4.58 -7.18 6.00
C ALA A 111 4.33 -6.80 7.46
N GLU A 112 5.10 -7.36 8.38
CA GLU A 112 5.03 -7.03 9.80
C GLU A 112 5.54 -5.61 10.11
N ALA A 113 6.59 -5.14 9.42
CA ALA A 113 7.06 -3.76 9.54
C ALA A 113 5.99 -2.75 9.10
N ILE A 114 5.31 -3.01 7.97
CA ILE A 114 4.20 -2.18 7.48
C ILE A 114 3.03 -2.22 8.46
N ARG A 115 2.68 -3.41 8.97
CA ARG A 115 1.58 -3.57 9.93
C ARG A 115 1.82 -2.80 11.24
N LYS A 116 3.08 -2.73 11.70
CA LYS A 116 3.45 -2.04 12.94
C LYS A 116 3.67 -0.54 12.77
N SER A 117 3.98 -0.09 11.54
CA SER A 117 4.20 1.33 11.26
C SER A 117 2.97 2.14 11.65
N ARG A 118 3.22 3.24 12.39
CA ARG A 118 2.17 4.16 12.79
C ARG A 118 2.20 5.38 11.89
N PRO A 119 1.05 5.79 11.32
CA PRO A 119 0.97 7.05 10.60
C PRO A 119 1.48 8.20 11.45
N TYR A 120 2.25 9.11 10.85
CA TYR A 120 2.69 10.32 11.52
C TYR A 120 1.48 11.18 11.87
N GLN A 121 1.36 11.56 13.14
CA GLN A 121 0.34 12.47 13.63
C GLN A 121 1.01 13.70 14.24
N LEU A 122 0.48 14.88 13.93
CA LEU A 122 0.85 16.11 14.63
C LEU A 122 0.27 16.04 16.05
N GLU A 123 1.10 15.71 17.03
CA GLU A 123 0.69 15.64 18.44
C GLU A 123 1.13 16.86 19.26
N GLY A 124 0.36 17.17 20.31
CA GLY A 124 0.74 18.14 21.35
C GLY A 124 0.23 19.58 21.17
N LYS A 125 0.77 20.50 21.97
CA LYS A 125 0.29 21.89 22.05
C LYS A 125 0.39 22.65 20.73
N LEU A 126 1.39 22.32 19.90
CA LEU A 126 1.60 22.92 18.58
C LEU A 126 0.48 22.52 17.60
N ALA A 127 0.03 21.25 17.64
CA ALA A 127 -1.08 20.76 16.84
C ALA A 127 -2.40 21.45 17.23
N SER A 128 -2.68 21.58 18.53
CA SER A 128 -3.88 22.30 19.02
C SER A 128 -3.87 23.81 18.71
N PHE A 129 -2.68 24.40 18.55
CA PHE A 129 -2.54 25.80 18.14
C PHE A 129 -2.72 25.96 16.63
N LEU A 130 -2.17 25.05 15.83
CA LEU A 130 -2.29 25.05 14.37
C LEU A 130 -3.68 24.63 13.88
N GLN A 131 -4.41 23.78 14.61
CA GLN A 131 -5.82 23.47 14.33
C GLN A 131 -6.74 24.69 14.41
N LYS A 132 -6.35 25.77 15.12
CA LYS A 132 -7.09 27.05 15.10
C LYS A 132 -7.01 27.75 13.74
N PHE A 133 -6.06 27.36 12.89
CA PHE A 133 -5.89 27.80 11.52
C PHE A 133 -5.93 26.59 10.58
N PRO A 134 -7.11 26.03 10.28
CA PRO A 134 -7.27 24.71 9.67
C PRO A 134 -6.44 24.49 8.39
N LYS A 135 -6.37 25.48 7.49
CA LYS A 135 -5.51 25.39 6.29
C LYS A 135 -4.02 25.26 6.58
N ALA A 136 -3.53 25.88 7.66
CA ALA A 136 -2.13 25.82 8.07
C ALA A 136 -1.83 24.52 8.83
N GLY A 137 -2.78 24.02 9.63
CA GLY A 137 -2.69 22.74 10.33
C GLY A 137 -2.58 21.57 9.36
N ASP A 138 -3.48 21.47 8.39
CA ASP A 138 -3.48 20.38 7.40
C ASP A 138 -2.17 20.38 6.59
N THR A 139 -1.72 21.55 6.13
CA THR A 139 -0.47 21.69 5.37
C THR A 139 0.75 21.27 6.19
N ALA A 140 0.79 21.60 7.48
CA ALA A 140 1.88 21.20 8.36
C ALA A 140 1.88 19.67 8.59
N GLU A 141 0.71 19.05 8.72
CA GLU A 141 0.59 17.60 8.87
C GLU A 141 1.09 16.88 7.62
N TYR A 142 0.68 17.35 6.44
CA TYR A 142 1.15 16.83 5.17
C TYR A 142 2.67 16.89 5.06
N ILE A 143 3.27 18.06 5.33
CA ILE A 143 4.73 18.22 5.30
C ILE A 143 5.40 17.27 6.30
N GLY A 144 4.86 17.14 7.52
CA GLY A 144 5.35 16.19 8.52
C GLY A 144 5.33 14.74 8.04
N LYS A 145 4.23 14.31 7.41
CA LYS A 145 4.10 12.97 6.80
C LYS A 145 5.14 12.75 5.70
N PHE A 146 5.35 13.73 4.82
CA PHE A 146 6.38 13.63 3.76
C PHE A 146 7.80 13.61 4.32
N LEU A 147 8.11 14.41 5.34
CA LEU A 147 9.43 14.38 5.98
C LEU A 147 9.67 13.05 6.68
N ASN A 148 8.67 12.52 7.40
CA ASN A 148 8.75 11.20 8.02
C ASN A 148 8.91 10.10 6.95
N GLN A 149 8.23 10.22 5.81
CA GLN A 149 8.36 9.30 4.69
C GLN A 149 9.79 9.29 4.10
N LEU A 150 10.47 10.44 4.06
CA LEU A 150 11.81 10.56 3.49
C LEU A 150 12.94 10.23 4.48
N TYR A 151 12.74 10.56 5.76
CA TYR A 151 13.80 10.49 6.78
C TYR A 151 13.52 9.49 7.91
N GLY A 152 12.33 8.89 7.95
CA GLY A 152 11.97 7.86 8.92
C GLY A 152 12.81 6.59 8.75
N ASP A 153 13.07 5.91 9.85
CA ASP A 153 13.92 4.72 9.89
C ASP A 153 13.13 3.40 9.96
N GLU A 154 11.82 3.46 10.18
CA GLU A 154 10.95 2.28 10.34
C GLU A 154 11.14 1.27 9.20
N TYR A 155 10.97 1.71 7.94
CA TYR A 155 11.13 0.83 6.78
C TYR A 155 12.60 0.54 6.46
N THR A 156 13.50 1.50 6.66
CA THR A 156 14.92 1.32 6.30
C THR A 156 15.61 0.31 7.23
N SER A 157 15.20 0.23 8.49
CA SER A 157 15.68 -0.79 9.43
C SER A 157 15.30 -2.20 8.97
N ALA A 158 14.04 -2.40 8.55
CA ALA A 158 13.55 -3.66 8.00
C ALA A 158 14.29 -4.03 6.71
N LEU A 159 14.50 -3.07 5.80
CA LEU A 159 15.24 -3.28 4.57
C LEU A 159 16.73 -3.64 4.80
N ARG A 160 17.37 -3.12 5.85
CA ARG A 160 18.73 -3.54 6.22
C ARG A 160 18.77 -5.00 6.66
N GLU A 161 17.75 -5.44 7.39
CA GLU A 161 17.63 -6.84 7.81
C GLU A 161 17.33 -7.75 6.62
N VAL A 162 16.47 -7.34 5.69
CA VAL A 162 16.27 -8.03 4.39
C VAL A 162 17.60 -8.17 3.65
N ARG A 163 18.35 -7.08 3.50
CA ARG A 163 19.68 -7.12 2.87
C ARG A 163 20.60 -8.12 3.54
N ARG A 164 20.62 -8.16 4.88
CA ARG A 164 21.46 -9.12 5.64
C ARG A 164 21.09 -10.56 5.33
N ARG A 165 19.79 -10.89 5.22
CA ARG A 165 19.32 -12.24 4.91
C ARG A 165 19.62 -12.64 3.47
N LEU A 166 19.37 -11.74 2.51
CA LEU A 166 19.69 -12.00 1.10
C LEU A 166 21.20 -12.18 0.88
N ASN A 167 22.04 -11.41 1.58
CA ASN A 167 23.50 -11.58 1.54
C ASN A 167 24.00 -12.89 2.17
N ALA A 168 23.16 -13.61 2.93
CA ALA A 168 23.52 -14.88 3.53
C ALA A 168 23.21 -16.08 2.62
N VAL A 169 22.50 -15.86 1.49
CA VAL A 169 22.29 -16.89 0.47
C VAL A 169 23.61 -17.19 -0.19
N GLU A 170 23.99 -18.47 -0.21
CA GLU A 170 25.22 -18.91 -0.85
C GLU A 170 25.03 -18.92 -2.38
N VAL A 171 25.93 -18.25 -3.11
CA VAL A 171 25.92 -18.08 -4.58
C VAL A 171 27.22 -18.51 -5.23
#